data_AF-A0AA87QEQ0-F1
#
_entry.id   AF-A0AA87QEQ0-F1
#
_cell.length_a   1.000
_cell.length_b   1.000
_cell.length_c   1.000
_cell.angle_alpha   90.00
_cell.angle_beta   90.00
_cell.angle_gamma   90.00
#
_symmetry.space_group_name_H-M   'P 1'
#
loop_
_entity.id
_entity.type
_entity.pdbx_description
1 polymer ?
#
loop_
_entity_poly.entity_id
_entity_poly.type
_entity_poly.pdbx_seq_one_letter_code
_entity_poly.pdbx_strand_id
1 'polypeptide(L)'
;MSVVVAAIIAGATAGITKVGGEIVSDLYKALKGKIAEVAQLDLSSIEEQPEDTHERMALEGEVKGAKLDTVAAVIEAANRVIEATIKQKVPMDDSWLVDVETLVAKKDIIFRDMDTEALLLKARSVRTNGQFVVEGIKQGRSRQKAEPLLQVGHLQANSVSVLQTIINAVPNWLKIVIVVGVSVLIVKFGYDYFSRRAAFDAAVERVFSQQGDGYMSSVNSMLNLQASIRNTRDNGFWTPLTAQWSKHIGRLEGFFEPIATGLTTGTMSPAGSAQRICPAVENVLKAHYGMLASISKVPGISVNFSAGTGTSELSIFGPVVSIPSTREIEVVYVQACDGDLETIKNPPDLRTAQEKRHDTIGAIDEQIEELRRLKQTDITAAREKARSDFVSAVARSYIRMGMYRVDAIDKAEQEYDEVYNGSGSFNYLEPGINDAVDRIKQIKSLASRDFDGEIKALEAQKSVL
;
A
#
# COMPACT_ATOMS: atom_id res chain seq x y z
N MET A 1 22.13 -13.81 17.06
CA MET A 1 20.85 -13.24 17.49
C MET A 1 20.44 -13.91 18.77
N SER A 2 20.58 -13.18 19.88
CA SER A 2 20.16 -13.64 21.20
C SER A 2 18.64 -13.82 21.26
N VAL A 3 18.17 -14.75 22.10
CA VAL A 3 16.74 -14.94 22.41
C VAL A 3 16.11 -13.64 22.91
N VAL A 4 16.87 -12.83 23.66
CA VAL A 4 16.41 -11.54 24.19
C VAL A 4 16.17 -10.54 23.06
N VAL A 5 17.09 -10.46 22.08
CA VAL A 5 16.95 -9.59 20.90
C VAL A 5 15.78 -10.01 20.03
N ALA A 6 15.64 -11.32 19.79
CA ALA A 6 14.50 -11.86 19.04
C ALA A 6 13.16 -11.53 19.72
N ALA A 7 13.09 -11.64 21.04
CA ALA A 7 11.89 -11.29 21.81
C ALA A 7 11.57 -9.78 21.78
N ILE A 8 12.60 -8.92 21.86
CA ILE A 8 12.42 -7.46 21.77
C ILE A 8 11.88 -7.07 20.39
N ILE A 9 12.47 -7.59 19.32
CA ILE A 9 12.01 -7.34 17.95
C ILE A 9 10.59 -7.86 17.78
N ALA A 10 10.29 -9.09 18.22
CA ALA A 10 8.96 -9.67 18.14
C ALA A 10 7.90 -8.82 18.87
N GLY A 11 8.21 -8.36 20.08
CA GLY A 11 7.34 -7.48 20.87
C GLY A 11 7.15 -6.09 20.24
N ALA A 12 8.21 -5.48 19.71
CA ALA A 12 8.16 -4.21 19.01
C ALA A 12 7.33 -4.29 17.72
N THR A 13 7.56 -5.30 16.89
CA THR A 13 6.78 -5.56 15.67
C THR A 13 5.30 -5.80 15.99
N ALA A 14 5.01 -6.55 17.07
CA ALA A 14 3.65 -6.75 17.55
C ALA A 14 2.96 -5.44 17.95
N GLY A 15 3.70 -4.53 18.63
CA GLY A 15 3.21 -3.21 19.03
C GLY A 15 2.87 -2.31 17.84
N ILE A 16 3.73 -2.26 16.82
CA ILE A 16 3.52 -1.43 15.62
C ILE A 16 2.35 -1.94 14.78
N THR A 17 2.30 -3.25 14.55
CA THR A 17 1.31 -3.83 13.62
C THR A 17 -0.11 -3.85 14.19
N LYS A 18 -0.30 -3.67 15.51
CA LYS A 18 -1.58 -3.90 16.21
C LYS A 18 -2.17 -5.31 15.98
N VAL A 19 -1.40 -6.22 15.41
CA VAL A 19 -1.79 -7.61 15.09
C VAL A 19 -1.34 -8.56 16.21
N GLY A 20 -0.33 -8.17 16.99
CA GLY A 20 0.04 -8.88 18.22
C GLY A 20 -0.96 -8.54 19.32
N GLY A 21 -2.02 -9.31 19.43
CA GLY A 21 -3.07 -9.14 20.45
C GLY A 21 -2.55 -8.96 21.87
N GLU A 22 -3.42 -8.44 22.74
CA GLU A 22 -3.11 -7.85 24.05
C GLU A 22 -2.07 -8.62 24.90
N ILE A 23 -2.07 -9.95 24.83
CA ILE A 23 -1.13 -10.84 25.53
C ILE A 23 0.34 -10.57 25.15
N VAL A 24 0.68 -10.39 23.87
CA VAL A 24 2.07 -10.16 23.45
C VAL A 24 2.55 -8.78 23.90
N SER A 25 1.67 -7.76 23.83
CA SER A 25 1.95 -6.42 24.35
C SER A 25 2.25 -6.44 25.85
N ASP A 26 1.45 -7.17 26.64
CA ASP A 26 1.64 -7.23 28.10
C ASP A 26 2.92 -7.99 28.48
N LEU A 27 3.21 -9.09 27.78
CA LEU A 27 4.46 -9.84 27.98
C LEU A 27 5.68 -9.02 27.55
N TYR A 28 5.57 -8.22 26.50
CA TYR A 28 6.66 -7.34 26.07
C TYR A 28 6.91 -6.22 27.09
N LYS A 29 5.86 -5.60 27.65
CA LYS A 29 6.01 -4.65 28.77
C LYS A 29 6.68 -5.29 29.98
N ALA A 30 6.32 -6.53 30.32
CA ALA A 30 6.96 -7.27 31.40
C ALA A 30 8.44 -7.53 31.12
N LEU A 31 8.80 -7.92 29.88
CA LEU A 31 10.18 -8.07 29.45
C LEU A 31 10.97 -6.76 29.58
N LYS A 32 10.41 -5.62 29.15
CA LYS A 32 11.04 -4.30 29.32
C LYS A 32 11.31 -3.97 30.79
N GLY A 33 10.36 -4.28 31.67
CA GLY A 33 10.55 -4.14 33.12
C GLY A 33 11.74 -4.96 33.63
N LYS A 34 11.86 -6.22 33.20
CA LYS A 34 12.98 -7.09 33.60
C LYS A 34 14.33 -6.67 33.02
N ILE A 35 14.34 -6.13 31.82
CA ILE A 35 15.55 -5.53 31.24
C ILE A 35 15.97 -4.31 32.06
N ALA A 36 15.04 -3.40 32.36
CA ALA A 36 15.32 -2.17 33.11
C ALA A 36 15.82 -2.41 34.55
N GLU A 37 15.44 -3.53 35.19
CA GLU A 37 15.95 -3.95 36.50
C GLU A 37 17.46 -4.30 36.46
N VAL A 38 18.00 -4.65 35.30
CA VAL A 38 19.38 -5.16 35.15
C VAL A 38 20.27 -4.20 34.35
N ALA A 39 19.71 -3.55 33.33
CA ALA A 39 20.43 -2.62 32.47
C ALA A 39 19.50 -1.50 31.98
N GLN A 40 20.02 -0.27 31.94
CA GLN A 40 19.34 0.86 31.32
C GLN A 40 19.61 0.85 29.82
N LEU A 41 18.84 0.06 29.08
CA LEU A 41 18.84 0.03 27.62
C LEU A 41 17.78 0.96 27.06
N ASP A 42 18.15 1.75 26.06
CA ASP A 42 17.20 2.52 25.28
C ASP A 42 16.64 1.64 24.16
N LEU A 43 15.35 1.31 24.27
CA LEU A 43 14.67 0.48 23.28
C LEU A 43 13.86 1.31 22.28
N SER A 44 13.89 2.65 22.36
CA SER A 44 13.05 3.51 21.51
C SER A 44 13.33 3.33 20.03
N SER A 45 14.61 3.31 19.62
CA SER A 45 14.99 3.15 18.21
C SER A 45 14.50 1.82 17.61
N ILE A 46 14.62 0.71 18.34
CA ILE A 46 14.15 -0.60 17.86
C ILE A 46 12.61 -0.73 17.93
N GLU A 47 11.96 -0.02 18.84
CA GLU A 47 10.50 0.04 18.93
C GLU A 47 9.87 0.83 17.77
N GLU A 48 10.55 1.85 17.27
CA GLU A 48 10.11 2.64 16.11
C GLU A 48 10.41 1.92 14.78
N GLN A 49 11.54 1.23 14.68
CA GLN A 49 12.01 0.60 13.45
C GLN A 49 12.53 -0.83 13.69
N PRO A 50 11.67 -1.79 14.06
CA PRO A 50 12.09 -3.13 14.44
C PRO A 50 12.69 -3.93 13.29
N GLU A 51 12.51 -3.52 12.04
CA GLU A 51 13.08 -4.15 10.84
C GLU A 51 14.42 -3.57 10.40
N ASP A 52 14.84 -2.42 10.96
CA ASP A 52 16.12 -1.80 10.60
C ASP A 52 17.30 -2.68 11.05
N THR A 53 18.19 -2.99 10.10
CA THR A 53 19.29 -3.92 10.35
C THR A 53 20.39 -3.30 11.21
N HIS A 54 20.61 -1.98 11.12
CA HIS A 54 21.59 -1.26 11.92
C HIS A 54 21.15 -1.22 13.39
N GLU A 55 19.88 -0.88 13.65
CA GLU A 55 19.30 -0.87 15.00
C GLU A 55 19.30 -2.27 15.64
N ARG A 56 18.98 -3.32 14.87
CA ARG A 56 19.07 -4.72 15.34
C ARG A 56 20.49 -5.11 15.75
N MET A 57 21.49 -4.68 14.97
CA MET A 57 22.90 -4.97 15.26
C MET A 57 23.39 -4.18 16.48
N ALA A 58 22.99 -2.92 16.61
CA ALA A 58 23.28 -2.09 17.78
C ALA A 58 22.70 -2.74 19.06
N LEU A 59 21.42 -3.12 19.03
CA LEU A 59 20.76 -3.80 20.14
C LEU A 59 21.44 -5.11 20.53
N GLU A 60 21.86 -5.94 19.56
CA GLU A 60 22.61 -7.18 19.85
C GLU A 60 23.94 -6.88 20.55
N GLY A 61 24.63 -5.81 20.15
CA GLY A 61 25.84 -5.34 20.82
C GLY A 61 25.58 -4.94 22.28
N GLU A 62 24.52 -4.17 22.52
CA GLU A 62 24.15 -3.69 23.86
C GLU A 62 23.66 -4.82 24.78
N VAL A 63 22.80 -5.73 24.27
CA VAL A 63 22.32 -6.91 25.00
C VAL A 63 23.48 -7.79 25.44
N LYS A 64 24.48 -7.99 24.57
CA LYS A 64 25.69 -8.77 24.87
C LYS A 64 26.60 -8.03 25.87
N GLY A 65 26.76 -6.72 25.71
CA GLY A 65 27.53 -5.88 26.63
C GLY A 65 26.95 -5.91 28.05
N ALA A 66 25.63 -5.87 28.17
CA ALA A 66 24.89 -5.96 29.42
C ALA A 66 24.72 -7.41 29.95
N LYS A 67 25.19 -8.43 29.20
CA LYS A 67 25.08 -9.86 29.54
C LYS A 67 23.65 -10.32 29.82
N LEU A 68 22.66 -9.69 29.21
CA LEU A 68 21.24 -10.01 29.44
C LEU A 68 20.88 -11.43 28.99
N ASP A 69 21.65 -11.98 28.04
CA ASP A 69 21.58 -13.37 27.58
C ASP A 69 22.03 -14.40 28.62
N THR A 70 22.52 -13.95 29.79
CA THR A 70 22.88 -14.82 30.92
C THR A 70 21.94 -14.67 32.13
N VAL A 71 21.01 -13.71 32.09
CA VAL A 71 20.12 -13.40 33.21
C VAL A 71 18.86 -14.24 33.10
N ALA A 72 18.73 -15.26 33.95
CA ALA A 72 17.63 -16.23 33.89
C ALA A 72 16.23 -15.59 33.81
N ALA A 73 15.97 -14.55 34.62
CA ALA A 73 14.68 -13.85 34.63
C ALA A 73 14.37 -13.12 33.30
N VAL A 74 15.38 -12.56 32.64
CA VAL A 74 15.23 -11.87 31.35
C VAL A 74 15.04 -12.89 30.23
N ILE A 75 15.80 -13.98 30.25
CA ILE A 75 15.66 -15.09 29.28
C ILE A 75 14.28 -15.73 29.39
N GLU A 76 13.80 -15.96 30.60
CA GLU A 76 12.47 -16.52 30.85
C GLU A 76 11.38 -15.60 30.31
N ALA A 77 11.45 -14.29 30.59
CA ALA A 77 10.51 -13.31 30.05
C ALA A 77 10.56 -13.22 28.51
N ALA A 78 11.77 -13.27 27.93
CA ALA A 78 11.98 -13.26 26.49
C ALA A 78 11.37 -14.50 25.82
N ASN A 79 11.56 -15.68 26.40
CA ASN A 79 10.96 -16.93 25.94
C ASN A 79 9.43 -16.86 25.97
N ARG A 80 8.82 -16.27 27.00
CA ARG A 80 7.35 -16.09 27.05
C ARG A 80 6.84 -15.19 25.94
N VAL A 81 7.54 -14.10 25.60
CA VAL A 81 7.18 -13.22 24.49
C VAL A 81 7.26 -13.98 23.15
N ILE A 82 8.34 -14.74 22.93
CA ILE A 82 8.52 -15.54 21.71
C ILE A 82 7.44 -16.61 21.62
N GLU A 83 7.20 -17.36 22.70
CA GLU A 83 6.18 -18.41 22.74
C GLU A 83 4.79 -17.86 22.47
N ALA A 84 4.42 -16.73 23.09
CA ALA A 84 3.14 -16.06 22.82
C ALA A 84 3.05 -15.56 21.37
N THR A 85 4.14 -15.01 20.83
CA THR A 85 4.19 -14.54 19.44
C THR A 85 4.05 -15.71 18.45
N ILE A 86 4.66 -16.87 18.74
CA ILE A 86 4.53 -18.09 17.94
C ILE A 86 3.11 -18.65 18.04
N LYS A 87 2.56 -18.80 19.25
CA LYS A 87 1.18 -19.25 19.49
C LYS A 87 0.14 -18.35 18.84
N GLN A 88 0.44 -17.06 18.73
CA GLN A 88 -0.42 -16.10 18.05
C GLN A 88 -0.26 -16.13 16.51
N LYS A 89 0.94 -16.45 16.01
CA LYS A 89 1.21 -16.61 14.57
C LYS A 89 0.85 -17.98 14.01
N VAL A 90 0.67 -19.01 14.84
CA VAL A 90 0.31 -20.37 14.39
C VAL A 90 -0.71 -20.99 15.34
N PRO A 91 -1.95 -21.23 14.91
CA PRO A 91 -2.79 -22.23 15.56
C PRO A 91 -2.24 -23.61 15.17
N MET A 92 -1.21 -24.09 15.86
CA MET A 92 -0.86 -25.50 15.80
C MET A 92 -1.77 -26.21 16.81
N ASP A 93 -2.66 -27.02 16.28
CA ASP A 93 -3.48 -27.96 17.03
C ASP A 93 -2.55 -29.02 17.66
N ASP A 94 -2.61 -29.20 18.98
CA ASP A 94 -1.74 -30.08 19.81
C ASP A 94 -1.80 -31.58 19.41
N SER A 95 -2.51 -31.93 18.35
CA SER A 95 -2.74 -33.30 17.89
C SER A 95 -1.66 -33.87 16.97
N TRP A 96 -0.86 -33.05 16.27
CA TRP A 96 0.09 -33.51 15.24
C TRP A 96 1.52 -33.02 15.44
N LEU A 97 2.50 -33.93 15.31
CA LEU A 97 3.93 -33.62 15.36
C LEU A 97 4.40 -32.80 14.15
N VAL A 98 3.80 -33.04 12.99
CA VAL A 98 4.05 -32.30 11.74
C VAL A 98 2.72 -32.08 11.02
N ASP A 99 2.26 -30.84 10.90
CA ASP A 99 1.14 -30.45 10.02
C ASP A 99 1.67 -29.56 8.90
N VAL A 100 1.62 -30.06 7.66
CA VAL A 100 2.18 -29.37 6.49
C VAL A 100 1.21 -29.40 5.32
N GLU A 101 1.05 -28.29 4.62
CA GLU A 101 0.12 -28.25 3.48
C GLU A 101 0.61 -29.13 2.31
N THR A 102 1.90 -29.10 1.98
CA THR A 102 2.48 -29.96 0.93
C THR A 102 3.83 -30.52 1.36
N LEU A 103 3.97 -31.84 1.34
CA LEU A 103 5.23 -32.55 1.59
C LEU A 103 5.78 -33.09 0.27
N VAL A 104 6.91 -32.55 -0.21
CA VAL A 104 7.58 -33.02 -1.44
C VAL A 104 8.91 -33.68 -1.10
N ALA A 105 9.04 -34.97 -1.42
CA ALA A 105 10.30 -35.70 -1.28
C ALA A 105 10.76 -36.25 -2.62
N LYS A 106 12.05 -36.10 -2.94
CA LYS A 106 12.61 -36.56 -4.22
C LYS A 106 12.79 -38.09 -4.28
N LYS A 107 12.82 -38.75 -3.12
CA LYS A 107 12.97 -40.21 -2.91
C LYS A 107 12.06 -40.62 -1.75
N ASP A 108 12.38 -41.72 -1.07
CA ASP A 108 11.54 -42.31 -0.04
C ASP A 108 11.30 -41.37 1.16
N ILE A 109 10.11 -41.43 1.73
CA ILE A 109 9.76 -40.87 3.04
C ILE A 109 9.63 -42.07 3.98
N ILE A 110 10.52 -42.18 4.97
CA ILE A 110 10.61 -43.34 5.86
C ILE A 110 10.51 -42.88 7.32
N PHE A 111 9.48 -43.37 8.01
CA PHE A 111 9.26 -43.23 9.43
C PHE A 111 9.50 -44.59 10.10
N ARG A 112 10.53 -44.72 10.94
CA ARG A 112 10.91 -45.99 11.59
C ARG A 112 11.16 -45.82 13.08
N ASP A 113 10.67 -46.77 13.87
CA ASP A 113 11.01 -46.96 15.29
C ASP A 113 10.82 -45.71 16.18
N MET A 114 9.81 -44.87 15.88
CA MET A 114 9.53 -43.69 16.69
C MET A 114 8.65 -44.04 17.90
N ASP A 115 9.00 -43.44 19.04
CA ASP A 115 8.22 -43.47 20.28
C ASP A 115 7.63 -42.08 20.49
N THR A 116 6.31 -41.93 20.30
CA THR A 116 5.64 -40.62 20.35
C THR A 116 4.25 -40.74 20.98
N GLU A 117 3.83 -39.66 21.65
CA GLU A 117 2.48 -39.50 22.19
C GLU A 117 1.53 -38.74 21.25
N ALA A 118 2.07 -38.05 20.22
CA ALA A 118 1.31 -37.28 19.23
C ALA A 118 1.16 -38.02 17.88
N LEU A 119 0.14 -37.66 17.08
CA LEU A 119 -0.04 -38.19 15.73
C LEU A 119 1.09 -37.65 14.83
N LEU A 120 1.61 -38.47 13.91
CA LEU A 120 2.93 -38.22 13.33
C LEU A 120 2.94 -37.14 12.25
N LEU A 121 2.00 -37.23 11.31
CA LEU A 121 2.01 -36.36 10.14
C LEU A 121 0.59 -36.16 9.62
N LYS A 122 0.20 -34.89 9.51
CA LYS A 122 -0.94 -34.44 8.74
C LYS A 122 -0.43 -33.67 7.54
N ALA A 123 -0.78 -34.14 6.35
CA ALA A 123 -0.37 -33.50 5.11
C ALA A 123 -1.53 -33.43 4.13
N ARG A 124 -1.81 -32.23 3.58
CA ARG A 124 -2.90 -32.10 2.59
C ARG A 124 -2.51 -32.73 1.26
N SER A 125 -1.26 -32.54 0.82
CA SER A 125 -0.69 -33.21 -0.35
C SER A 125 0.69 -33.78 -0.05
N VAL A 126 0.91 -35.04 -0.41
CA VAL A 126 2.24 -35.67 -0.35
C VAL A 126 2.65 -36.06 -1.76
N ARG A 127 3.83 -35.61 -2.20
CA ARG A 127 4.44 -35.99 -3.47
C ARG A 127 5.80 -36.60 -3.19
N THR A 128 5.94 -37.87 -3.48
CA THR A 128 7.23 -38.55 -3.47
C THR A 128 7.43 -39.33 -4.75
N ASN A 129 8.67 -39.34 -5.26
CA ASN A 129 9.07 -40.23 -6.35
C ASN A 129 9.56 -41.60 -5.85
N GLY A 130 9.68 -41.77 -4.53
CA GLY A 130 10.07 -43.00 -3.85
C GLY A 130 8.91 -43.60 -3.04
N GLN A 131 9.23 -44.50 -2.11
CA GLN A 131 8.27 -45.15 -1.24
C GLN A 131 7.88 -44.27 -0.05
N PHE A 132 6.65 -44.41 0.43
CA PHE A 132 6.22 -43.87 1.70
C PHE A 132 6.10 -45.03 2.70
N VAL A 133 7.02 -45.13 3.65
CA VAL A 133 7.16 -46.27 4.58
C VAL A 133 7.00 -45.80 6.02
N VAL A 134 6.15 -46.49 6.78
CA VAL A 134 5.90 -46.21 8.21
C VAL A 134 5.94 -47.54 8.95
N GLU A 135 6.96 -47.77 9.76
CA GLU A 135 7.23 -49.04 10.44
C GLU A 135 7.67 -48.81 11.89
N GLY A 136 7.39 -49.76 12.80
CA GLY A 136 7.97 -49.75 14.16
C GLY A 136 7.49 -48.64 15.11
N ILE A 137 6.42 -47.91 14.79
CA ILE A 137 5.93 -46.81 15.64
C ILE A 137 5.29 -47.36 16.91
N LYS A 138 5.84 -47.01 18.08
CA LYS A 138 5.27 -47.34 19.39
C LYS A 138 4.43 -46.15 19.85
N GLN A 139 3.12 -46.35 19.95
CA GLN A 139 2.22 -45.34 20.50
C GLN A 139 2.27 -45.44 22.04
N GLY A 140 2.67 -44.35 22.69
CA GLY A 140 2.51 -44.22 24.15
C GLY A 140 1.04 -44.46 24.52
N ARG A 141 0.79 -45.10 25.67
CA ARG A 141 -0.54 -45.60 26.10
C ARG A 141 -1.59 -44.48 26.26
N SER A 142 -2.15 -43.96 25.17
CA SER A 142 -3.35 -43.12 25.21
C SER A 142 -4.60 -43.99 25.03
N ARG A 143 -5.52 -43.89 26.00
CA ARG A 143 -6.76 -44.70 26.11
C ARG A 143 -7.89 -44.27 25.17
N GLN A 144 -7.64 -43.45 24.15
CA GLN A 144 -8.67 -42.98 23.24
C GLN A 144 -8.62 -43.69 21.89
N LYS A 145 -9.83 -44.00 21.39
CA LYS A 145 -10.18 -44.64 20.11
C LYS A 145 -9.12 -44.37 19.02
N ALA A 146 -8.54 -45.44 18.47
CA ALA A 146 -7.44 -45.35 17.51
C ALA A 146 -7.80 -44.52 16.27
N GLU A 147 -7.40 -43.25 16.25
CA GLU A 147 -7.31 -42.42 15.05
C GLU A 147 -6.08 -42.84 14.22
N PRO A 148 -6.10 -42.63 12.89
CA PRO A 148 -4.98 -43.01 12.05
C PRO A 148 -3.75 -42.17 12.40
N LEU A 149 -2.61 -42.83 12.63
CA LEU A 149 -1.32 -42.19 12.93
C LEU A 149 -0.84 -41.21 11.84
N LEU A 150 -1.45 -41.26 10.66
CA LEU A 150 -1.20 -40.42 9.50
C LEU A 150 -2.51 -40.02 8.82
N GLN A 151 -2.63 -38.74 8.48
CA GLN A 151 -3.76 -38.23 7.71
C GLN A 151 -3.24 -37.52 6.45
N VAL A 152 -3.51 -38.11 5.28
CA VAL A 152 -3.08 -37.57 3.98
C VAL A 152 -4.30 -37.26 3.11
N GLY A 153 -4.46 -36.00 2.70
CA GLY A 153 -5.63 -35.54 1.96
C GLY A 153 -5.70 -36.08 0.52
N HIS A 154 -4.60 -35.94 -0.23
CA HIS A 154 -4.49 -36.45 -1.59
C HIS A 154 -3.14 -37.12 -1.84
N LEU A 155 -3.19 -38.42 -2.13
CA LEU A 155 -2.07 -39.23 -2.63
C LEU A 155 -2.18 -39.32 -4.15
N GLN A 156 -1.25 -38.71 -4.87
CA GLN A 156 -1.02 -39.08 -6.26
C GLN A 156 -0.15 -40.33 -6.30
N ALA A 157 -0.80 -41.47 -6.10
CA ALA A 157 -0.32 -42.78 -6.54
C ALA A 157 -1.33 -43.29 -7.58
N ASN A 158 -0.85 -43.78 -8.72
CA ASN A 158 -1.69 -44.26 -9.82
C ASN A 158 -2.74 -45.27 -9.32
N SER A 159 -4.02 -44.87 -9.25
CA SER A 159 -5.12 -45.71 -8.78
C SER A 159 -6.30 -45.69 -9.76
N VAL A 160 -6.38 -46.75 -10.56
CA VAL A 160 -7.49 -47.09 -11.46
C VAL A 160 -8.25 -48.24 -10.80
N SER A 161 -9.48 -48.04 -10.29
CA SER A 161 -10.39 -49.19 -10.07
C SER A 161 -11.88 -48.89 -9.82
N VAL A 162 -12.31 -47.68 -9.45
CA VAL A 162 -13.73 -47.47 -9.05
C VAL A 162 -14.65 -47.05 -10.21
N LEU A 163 -14.13 -46.41 -11.26
CA LEU A 163 -14.92 -45.90 -12.40
C LEU A 163 -15.37 -46.98 -13.41
N GLN A 164 -14.72 -48.15 -13.42
CA GLN A 164 -14.97 -49.18 -14.43
C GLN A 164 -16.36 -49.84 -14.30
N THR A 165 -16.89 -49.94 -13.08
CA THR A 165 -18.13 -50.67 -12.79
C THR A 165 -19.38 -49.93 -13.24
N ILE A 166 -19.36 -48.58 -13.21
CA ILE A 166 -20.50 -47.74 -13.62
C ILE A 166 -20.56 -47.61 -15.15
N ILE A 167 -19.40 -47.56 -15.80
CA ILE A 167 -19.32 -47.39 -17.27
C ILE A 167 -19.83 -48.65 -18.00
N ASN A 168 -19.71 -49.85 -17.43
CA ASN A 168 -20.13 -51.08 -18.10
C ASN A 168 -21.65 -51.30 -18.18
N ALA A 169 -22.47 -50.56 -17.41
CA ALA A 169 -23.93 -50.70 -17.41
C ALA A 169 -24.65 -49.92 -18.52
N VAL A 170 -23.94 -49.08 -19.28
CA VAL A 170 -24.54 -48.18 -20.29
C VAL A 170 -24.43 -48.78 -21.71
N PRO A 171 -25.51 -48.77 -22.52
CA PRO A 171 -25.46 -49.19 -23.92
C PRO A 171 -24.41 -48.42 -24.74
N ASN A 172 -23.70 -49.11 -25.64
CA ASN A 172 -22.54 -48.55 -26.37
C ASN A 172 -22.85 -47.28 -27.18
N TRP A 173 -24.05 -47.18 -27.75
CA TRP A 173 -24.46 -45.98 -28.51
C TRP A 173 -24.64 -44.76 -27.59
N LEU A 174 -25.13 -44.96 -26.36
CA LEU A 174 -25.31 -43.90 -25.38
C LEU A 174 -23.97 -43.46 -24.76
N LYS A 175 -23.00 -44.38 -24.63
CA LYS A 175 -21.63 -44.05 -24.22
C LYS A 175 -20.97 -43.05 -25.15
N ILE A 176 -21.12 -43.22 -26.46
CA ILE A 176 -20.53 -42.32 -27.46
C ILE A 176 -21.15 -40.92 -27.36
N VAL A 177 -22.48 -40.84 -27.24
CA VAL A 177 -23.19 -39.55 -27.10
C VAL A 177 -22.83 -38.84 -25.79
N ILE A 178 -22.74 -39.57 -24.68
CA ILE A 178 -22.34 -39.02 -23.37
C ILE A 178 -20.87 -38.58 -23.42
N VAL A 179 -19.97 -39.40 -23.96
CA VAL A 179 -18.55 -39.04 -24.06
C VAL A 179 -18.36 -37.84 -24.96
N VAL A 180 -19.00 -37.76 -26.13
CA VAL A 180 -18.88 -36.60 -27.03
C VAL A 180 -19.52 -35.36 -26.41
N GLY A 181 -20.72 -35.46 -25.82
CA GLY A 181 -21.38 -34.34 -25.15
C GLY A 181 -20.61 -33.82 -23.94
N VAL A 182 -20.10 -34.71 -23.09
CA VAL A 182 -19.26 -34.39 -21.94
C VAL A 182 -17.90 -33.85 -22.39
N SER A 183 -17.30 -34.38 -23.46
CA SER A 183 -16.04 -33.87 -24.00
C SER A 183 -16.21 -32.45 -24.56
N VAL A 184 -17.28 -32.17 -25.29
CA VAL A 184 -17.57 -30.83 -25.83
C VAL A 184 -17.89 -29.84 -24.70
N LEU A 185 -18.64 -30.27 -23.68
CA LEU A 185 -18.91 -29.47 -22.48
C LEU A 185 -17.62 -29.19 -21.68
N ILE A 186 -16.79 -30.20 -21.42
CA ILE A 186 -15.51 -30.06 -20.70
C ILE A 186 -14.53 -29.20 -21.49
N VAL A 187 -14.45 -29.34 -22.82
CA VAL A 187 -13.55 -28.53 -23.65
C VAL A 187 -14.01 -27.08 -23.68
N LYS A 188 -15.31 -26.81 -23.86
CA LYS A 188 -15.82 -25.43 -23.95
C LYS A 188 -15.80 -24.71 -22.60
N PHE A 189 -16.32 -25.34 -21.54
CA PHE A 189 -16.31 -24.74 -20.20
C PHE A 189 -14.92 -24.77 -19.56
N GLY A 190 -14.11 -25.79 -19.85
CA GLY A 190 -12.73 -25.87 -19.40
C GLY A 190 -11.84 -24.80 -20.02
N TYR A 191 -11.94 -24.58 -21.35
CA TYR A 191 -11.11 -23.57 -22.02
C TYR A 191 -11.43 -22.14 -21.54
N ASP A 192 -12.71 -21.79 -21.40
CA ASP A 192 -13.12 -20.47 -20.89
C ASP A 192 -12.70 -20.29 -19.41
N TYR A 193 -12.82 -21.34 -18.59
CA TYR A 193 -12.36 -21.31 -17.20
C TYR A 193 -10.83 -21.18 -17.08
N PHE A 194 -10.06 -21.93 -17.86
CA PHE A 194 -8.59 -21.85 -17.86
C PHE A 194 -8.09 -20.50 -18.39
N SER A 195 -8.72 -19.96 -19.43
CA SER A 195 -8.37 -18.65 -19.98
C SER A 195 -8.67 -17.52 -18.98
N ARG A 196 -9.85 -17.52 -18.35
CA ARG A 196 -10.21 -16.54 -17.31
C ARG A 196 -9.35 -16.67 -16.07
N ARG A 197 -9.00 -17.90 -15.67
CA ARG A 197 -8.08 -18.14 -14.55
C ARG A 197 -6.68 -17.61 -14.84
N ALA A 198 -6.13 -17.94 -16.00
CA ALA A 198 -4.81 -17.45 -16.39
C ALA A 198 -4.78 -15.92 -16.53
N ALA A 199 -5.86 -15.31 -17.05
CA ALA A 199 -5.99 -13.87 -17.13
C ALA A 199 -6.09 -13.22 -15.74
N PHE A 200 -6.87 -13.82 -14.84
CA PHE A 200 -6.98 -13.38 -13.45
C PHE A 200 -5.66 -13.52 -12.70
N ASP A 201 -5.01 -14.68 -12.74
CA ASP A 201 -3.74 -14.94 -12.07
C ASP A 201 -2.64 -14.01 -12.60
N ALA A 202 -2.55 -13.81 -13.93
CA ALA A 202 -1.56 -12.92 -14.54
C ALA A 202 -1.81 -11.43 -14.25
N ALA A 203 -3.08 -11.00 -14.21
CA ALA A 203 -3.42 -9.63 -13.84
C ALA A 203 -3.13 -9.37 -12.35
N VAL A 204 -3.48 -10.33 -11.48
CA VAL A 204 -3.23 -10.21 -10.04
C VAL A 204 -1.73 -10.22 -9.74
N GLU A 205 -0.96 -11.14 -10.33
CA GLU A 205 0.49 -11.20 -10.18
C GLU A 205 1.16 -9.89 -10.63
N ARG A 206 0.69 -9.28 -11.72
CA ARG A 206 1.17 -7.96 -12.17
C ARG A 206 0.79 -6.83 -11.21
N VAL A 207 -0.44 -6.82 -10.68
CA VAL A 207 -0.84 -5.80 -9.71
C VAL A 207 0.04 -5.88 -8.45
N PHE A 208 0.26 -7.08 -7.91
CA PHE A 208 1.08 -7.24 -6.71
C PHE A 208 2.58 -6.97 -6.96
N SER A 209 3.12 -7.39 -8.11
CA SER A 209 4.56 -7.23 -8.40
C SER A 209 4.95 -5.84 -8.91
N GLN A 210 4.11 -5.19 -9.71
CA GLN A 210 4.44 -3.90 -10.33
C GLN A 210 3.79 -2.71 -9.63
N GLN A 211 2.58 -2.87 -9.10
CA GLN A 211 1.88 -1.76 -8.44
C GLN A 211 2.18 -1.70 -6.94
N GLY A 212 2.54 -2.80 -6.27
CA GLY A 212 2.85 -2.80 -4.84
C GLY A 212 3.91 -1.75 -4.45
N ASP A 213 5.06 -1.76 -5.12
CA ASP A 213 6.17 -0.84 -4.84
C ASP A 213 5.85 0.61 -5.26
N GLY A 214 5.25 0.78 -6.43
CA GLY A 214 4.81 2.10 -6.92
C GLY A 214 3.72 2.72 -6.05
N TYR A 215 2.84 1.89 -5.51
CA TYR A 215 1.76 2.27 -4.60
C TYR A 215 2.31 2.68 -3.25
N MET A 216 3.16 1.87 -2.62
CA MET A 216 3.79 2.20 -1.34
C MET A 216 4.65 3.47 -1.45
N SER A 217 5.38 3.64 -2.55
CA SER A 217 6.13 4.87 -2.84
C SER A 217 5.20 6.10 -2.97
N SER A 218 4.09 5.97 -3.69
CA SER A 218 3.10 7.05 -3.85
C SER A 218 2.41 7.40 -2.54
N VAL A 219 2.06 6.39 -1.73
CA VAL A 219 1.50 6.55 -0.38
C VAL A 219 2.49 7.28 0.53
N ASN A 220 3.77 6.88 0.54
CA ASN A 220 4.79 7.53 1.35
C ASN A 220 5.07 8.98 0.90
N SER A 221 5.15 9.23 -0.41
CA SER A 221 5.29 10.59 -0.98
C SER A 221 4.11 11.49 -0.58
N MET A 222 2.90 10.93 -0.54
CA MET A 222 1.69 11.62 -0.14
C MET A 222 1.53 11.81 1.37
N LEU A 223 1.99 10.87 2.21
CA LEU A 223 2.08 11.08 3.65
C LEU A 223 3.05 12.24 3.95
N ASN A 224 4.13 12.34 3.18
CA ASN A 224 5.04 13.48 3.22
C ASN A 224 4.37 14.77 2.71
N LEU A 225 3.57 14.70 1.64
CA LEU A 225 2.76 15.82 1.16
C LEU A 225 1.74 16.27 2.22
N GLN A 226 1.04 15.34 2.87
CA GLN A 226 0.08 15.60 3.93
C GLN A 226 0.76 16.22 5.15
N ALA A 227 1.95 15.77 5.52
CA ALA A 227 2.77 16.40 6.55
C ALA A 227 3.20 17.81 6.14
N SER A 228 3.60 18.00 4.88
CA SER A 228 4.00 19.29 4.32
C SER A 228 2.82 20.27 4.26
N ILE A 229 1.64 19.81 3.83
CA ILE A 229 0.38 20.54 3.78
C ILE A 229 -0.11 20.88 5.19
N ARG A 230 -0.02 19.96 6.14
CA ARG A 230 -0.38 20.23 7.55
C ARG A 230 0.46 21.34 8.19
N ASN A 231 1.66 21.55 7.67
CA ASN A 231 2.54 22.64 8.05
C ASN A 231 2.25 23.96 7.30
N THR A 232 1.34 23.95 6.32
CA THR A 232 0.81 25.16 5.69
C THR A 232 -0.42 25.70 6.44
N ARG A 233 -0.70 27.01 6.32
CA ARG A 233 -1.79 27.68 7.07
C ARG A 233 -3.21 27.30 6.64
N ASP A 234 -3.40 26.55 5.55
CA ASP A 234 -4.72 26.21 4.96
C ASP A 234 -5.22 24.80 5.33
N ASN A 235 -5.09 24.41 6.60
CA ASN A 235 -5.47 23.08 7.08
C ASN A 235 -6.94 22.68 6.83
N GLY A 236 -7.86 23.65 6.76
CA GLY A 236 -9.28 23.39 6.51
C GLY A 236 -9.57 22.85 5.12
N PHE A 237 -8.85 23.34 4.10
CA PHE A 237 -9.08 23.01 2.70
C PHE A 237 -8.62 21.59 2.33
N TRP A 238 -7.49 21.15 2.89
CA TRP A 238 -6.87 19.87 2.53
C TRP A 238 -7.30 18.67 3.37
N THR A 239 -7.86 18.92 4.55
CA THR A 239 -8.30 17.85 5.47
C THR A 239 -9.32 16.88 4.84
N PRO A 240 -10.36 17.34 4.12
CA PRO A 240 -11.31 16.44 3.45
C PRO A 240 -10.65 15.53 2.41
N LEU A 241 -9.73 16.08 1.61
CA LEU A 241 -9.01 15.34 0.57
C LEU A 241 -8.15 14.24 1.21
N THR A 242 -7.41 14.60 2.25
CA THR A 242 -6.57 13.67 3.01
C THR A 242 -7.39 12.52 3.61
N ALA A 243 -8.55 12.82 4.20
CA ALA A 243 -9.42 11.81 4.78
C ALA A 243 -10.01 10.86 3.72
N GLN A 244 -10.44 11.38 2.57
CA GLN A 244 -10.93 10.56 1.46
C GLN A 244 -9.82 9.65 0.90
N TRP A 245 -8.60 10.17 0.80
CA TRP A 245 -7.45 9.41 0.31
C TRP A 245 -7.05 8.28 1.27
N SER A 246 -6.96 8.55 2.58
CA SER A 246 -6.69 7.51 3.58
C SER A 246 -7.75 6.41 3.56
N LYS A 247 -9.03 6.78 3.36
CA LYS A 247 -10.11 5.82 3.17
C LYS A 247 -9.97 5.01 1.88
N HIS A 248 -9.50 5.62 0.79
CA HIS A 248 -9.19 4.91 -0.45
C HIS A 248 -8.05 3.91 -0.25
N ILE A 249 -7.00 4.29 0.50
CA ILE A 249 -5.88 3.41 0.83
C ILE A 249 -6.35 2.18 1.59
N GLY A 250 -7.11 2.38 2.68
CA GLY A 250 -7.61 1.26 3.47
C GLY A 250 -8.54 0.33 2.66
N ARG A 251 -9.25 0.85 1.65
CA ARG A 251 -10.05 0.02 0.73
C ARG A 251 -9.18 -0.82 -0.20
N LEU A 252 -8.07 -0.29 -0.67
CA LEU A 252 -7.11 -1.03 -1.50
C LEU A 252 -6.41 -2.12 -0.69
N GLU A 253 -5.94 -1.80 0.51
CA GLU A 253 -5.32 -2.77 1.42
C GLU A 253 -6.30 -3.90 1.76
N GLY A 254 -7.53 -3.55 2.15
CA GLY A 254 -8.58 -4.53 2.42
C GLY A 254 -9.09 -5.28 1.19
N PHE A 255 -8.81 -4.80 -0.03
CA PHE A 255 -9.08 -5.50 -1.28
C PHE A 255 -7.98 -6.51 -1.61
N PHE A 256 -6.72 -6.12 -1.43
CA PHE A 256 -5.56 -6.94 -1.76
C PHE A 256 -5.32 -8.06 -0.75
N GLU A 257 -5.52 -7.81 0.54
CA GLU A 257 -5.28 -8.81 1.58
C GLU A 257 -6.07 -10.12 1.35
N PRO A 258 -7.40 -10.12 1.10
CA PRO A 258 -8.15 -11.35 0.82
C PRO A 258 -7.71 -12.07 -0.45
N ILE A 259 -7.24 -11.33 -1.47
CA ILE A 259 -6.76 -11.92 -2.73
C ILE A 259 -5.40 -12.58 -2.51
N ALA A 260 -4.49 -11.91 -1.81
CA ALA A 260 -3.20 -12.45 -1.44
C ALA A 260 -3.35 -13.72 -0.59
N THR A 261 -4.23 -13.69 0.42
CA THR A 261 -4.56 -14.88 1.24
C THR A 261 -5.23 -15.98 0.41
N GLY A 262 -6.15 -15.63 -0.48
CA GLY A 262 -6.87 -16.58 -1.34
C GLY A 262 -5.97 -17.29 -2.35
N LEU A 263 -4.99 -16.58 -2.92
CA LEU A 263 -3.98 -17.13 -3.82
C LEU A 263 -2.96 -18.01 -3.09
N THR A 264 -2.44 -17.54 -1.95
CA THR A 264 -1.46 -18.30 -1.15
C THR A 264 -2.05 -19.60 -0.59
N THR A 265 -3.33 -19.60 -0.21
CA THR A 265 -4.03 -20.80 0.29
C THR A 265 -4.65 -21.67 -0.81
N GLY A 266 -4.56 -21.25 -2.08
CA GLY A 266 -5.16 -21.93 -3.24
C GLY A 266 -6.70 -22.03 -3.19
N THR A 267 -7.35 -21.22 -2.35
CA THR A 267 -8.80 -21.28 -2.10
C THR A 267 -9.63 -20.45 -3.08
N MET A 268 -8.99 -19.58 -3.87
CA MET A 268 -9.66 -18.80 -4.91
C MET A 268 -9.87 -19.60 -6.20
N SER A 269 -11.12 -20.00 -6.46
CA SER A 269 -11.56 -20.43 -7.81
C SER A 269 -12.19 -19.24 -8.56
N PRO A 270 -11.92 -19.04 -9.86
CA PRO A 270 -12.47 -17.92 -10.63
C PRO A 270 -13.98 -17.74 -10.50
N ALA A 271 -14.74 -18.85 -10.48
CA ALA A 271 -16.21 -18.80 -10.44
C ALA A 271 -16.76 -18.39 -9.05
N GLY A 272 -16.18 -18.89 -7.96
CA GLY A 272 -16.61 -18.54 -6.60
C GLY A 272 -16.02 -17.22 -6.10
N SER A 273 -14.86 -16.84 -6.63
CA SER A 273 -14.13 -15.65 -6.21
C SER A 273 -14.62 -14.40 -6.94
N ALA A 274 -15.05 -14.49 -8.20
CA ALA A 274 -15.63 -13.36 -8.93
C ALA A 274 -16.79 -12.70 -8.18
N GLN A 275 -17.69 -13.49 -7.57
CA GLN A 275 -18.80 -12.95 -6.76
C GLN A 275 -18.34 -12.14 -5.54
N ARG A 276 -17.17 -12.42 -4.98
CA ARG A 276 -16.61 -11.66 -3.84
C ARG A 276 -15.68 -10.52 -4.29
N ILE A 277 -14.88 -10.78 -5.33
CA ILE A 277 -13.83 -9.88 -5.80
C ILE A 277 -14.40 -8.76 -6.65
N CYS A 278 -15.34 -9.04 -7.54
CA CYS A 278 -15.83 -8.04 -8.49
C CYS A 278 -16.49 -6.83 -7.83
N PRO A 279 -17.34 -6.98 -6.79
CA PRO A 279 -17.84 -5.82 -6.04
C PRO A 279 -16.73 -5.03 -5.35
N ALA A 280 -15.67 -5.70 -4.92
CA ALA A 280 -14.54 -5.06 -4.25
C ALA A 280 -13.64 -4.30 -5.25
N VAL A 281 -13.35 -4.90 -6.42
CA VAL A 281 -12.72 -4.24 -7.58
C VAL A 281 -13.50 -2.99 -7.98
N GLU A 282 -14.82 -3.13 -8.15
CA GLU A 282 -15.71 -2.03 -8.51
C GLU A 282 -15.67 -0.90 -7.47
N ASN A 283 -15.74 -1.23 -6.18
CA ASN A 283 -15.67 -0.25 -5.10
C ASN A 283 -14.33 0.48 -5.04
N VAL A 284 -13.23 -0.24 -5.30
CA VAL A 284 -11.89 0.33 -5.39
C VAL A 284 -11.80 1.30 -6.56
N LEU A 285 -12.24 0.89 -7.76
CA LEU A 285 -12.21 1.75 -8.94
C LEU A 285 -13.11 2.98 -8.76
N LYS A 286 -14.34 2.82 -8.23
CA LYS A 286 -15.23 3.94 -7.90
C LYS A 286 -14.59 4.92 -6.92
N ALA A 287 -13.92 4.41 -5.89
CA ALA A 287 -13.19 5.23 -4.93
C ALA A 287 -12.05 5.99 -5.61
N HIS A 288 -11.27 5.32 -6.46
CA HIS A 288 -10.15 5.90 -7.18
C HIS A 288 -10.59 7.05 -8.11
N TYR A 289 -11.58 6.78 -8.95
CA TYR A 289 -12.11 7.77 -9.90
C TYR A 289 -12.85 8.92 -9.21
N GLY A 290 -13.60 8.65 -8.14
CA GLY A 290 -14.24 9.70 -7.35
C GLY A 290 -13.22 10.65 -6.68
N MET A 291 -12.10 10.10 -6.24
CA MET A 291 -10.99 10.85 -5.66
C MET A 291 -10.27 11.68 -6.72
N LEU A 292 -9.94 11.11 -7.89
CA LEU A 292 -9.38 11.85 -9.02
C LEU A 292 -10.29 13.02 -9.45
N ALA A 293 -11.60 12.78 -9.54
CA ALA A 293 -12.59 13.80 -9.87
C ALA A 293 -12.75 14.89 -8.79
N SER A 294 -12.39 14.59 -7.54
CA SER A 294 -12.38 15.58 -6.46
C SER A 294 -11.09 16.41 -6.49
N ILE A 295 -9.96 15.77 -6.80
CA ILE A 295 -8.66 16.45 -6.94
C ILE A 295 -8.66 17.40 -8.12
N SER A 296 -9.24 17.02 -9.26
CA SER A 296 -9.31 17.87 -10.45
C SER A 296 -10.17 19.13 -10.27
N LYS A 297 -11.03 19.17 -9.25
CA LYS A 297 -11.82 20.35 -8.89
C LYS A 297 -11.05 21.36 -8.04
N VAL A 298 -9.89 20.97 -7.49
CA VAL A 298 -9.07 21.86 -6.67
C VAL A 298 -8.34 22.86 -7.58
N PRO A 299 -8.56 24.18 -7.40
CA PRO A 299 -7.86 25.19 -8.19
C PRO A 299 -6.33 25.07 -8.04
N GLY A 300 -5.61 25.08 -9.16
CA GLY A 300 -4.14 25.02 -9.18
C GLY A 300 -3.54 23.61 -9.11
N ILE A 301 -4.37 22.56 -9.08
CA ILE A 301 -3.93 21.17 -9.27
C ILE A 301 -4.26 20.74 -10.69
N SER A 302 -3.24 20.30 -11.44
CA SER A 302 -3.41 19.62 -12.72
C SER A 302 -3.09 18.14 -12.58
N VAL A 303 -3.99 17.27 -13.06
CA VAL A 303 -3.77 15.82 -13.11
C VAL A 303 -3.42 15.47 -14.56
N ASN A 304 -2.18 15.08 -14.82
CA ASN A 304 -1.74 14.61 -16.14
C ASN A 304 -1.72 13.08 -16.14
N PHE A 305 -2.49 12.46 -17.03
CA PHE A 305 -2.49 11.01 -17.20
C PHE A 305 -1.45 10.62 -18.25
N SER A 306 -0.36 9.95 -17.84
CA SER A 306 0.59 9.38 -18.81
C SER A 306 0.05 8.05 -19.33
N ALA A 307 -0.45 8.05 -20.57
CA ALA A 307 -0.94 6.85 -21.24
C ALA A 307 0.15 5.78 -21.46
N GLY A 308 1.43 6.18 -21.46
CA GLY A 308 2.57 5.31 -21.75
C GLY A 308 3.07 4.50 -20.56
N THR A 309 3.08 5.08 -19.36
CA THR A 309 3.58 4.44 -18.12
C THR A 309 2.46 3.94 -17.22
N GLY A 310 1.22 4.35 -17.48
CA GLY A 310 0.07 4.05 -16.61
C GLY A 310 0.03 4.88 -15.32
N THR A 311 1.10 5.59 -14.97
CA THR A 311 1.14 6.50 -13.82
C THR A 311 0.45 7.81 -14.17
N SER A 312 -0.35 8.34 -13.24
CA SER A 312 -0.88 9.70 -13.38
C SER A 312 0.03 10.64 -12.60
N GLU A 313 0.54 11.69 -13.22
CA GLU A 313 1.38 12.69 -12.57
C GLU A 313 0.51 13.89 -12.21
N LEU A 314 0.44 14.19 -10.92
CA LEU A 314 -0.19 15.39 -10.42
C LEU A 314 0.84 16.52 -10.43
N SER A 315 0.60 17.57 -11.21
CA SER A 315 1.37 18.81 -11.16
C SER A 315 0.58 19.85 -10.38
N ILE A 316 1.08 20.17 -9.19
CA ILE A 316 0.70 21.35 -8.40
C ILE A 316 1.80 22.39 -8.63
N PHE A 317 1.58 23.66 -8.28
CA PHE A 317 2.66 24.60 -7.95
C PHE A 317 3.49 24.08 -6.73
N GLY A 318 4.19 22.94 -6.90
CA GLY A 318 4.77 22.10 -5.84
C GLY A 318 5.21 20.72 -6.36
N PRO A 319 5.68 19.81 -5.48
CA PRO A 319 6.25 18.52 -5.88
C PRO A 319 5.26 17.67 -6.69
N VAL A 320 5.77 17.00 -7.74
CA VAL A 320 4.99 16.10 -8.58
C VAL A 320 4.56 14.90 -7.74
N VAL A 321 3.25 14.69 -7.65
CA VAL A 321 2.69 13.54 -6.93
C VAL A 321 2.28 12.49 -7.95
N SER A 322 2.95 11.35 -7.93
CA SER A 322 2.52 10.18 -8.71
C SER A 322 1.29 9.56 -8.06
N ILE A 323 0.22 9.45 -8.82
CA ILE A 323 -0.97 8.66 -8.47
C ILE A 323 -0.78 7.26 -9.04
N PRO A 324 -0.98 6.21 -8.22
CA PRO A 324 -0.90 4.82 -8.66
C PRO A 324 -1.85 4.56 -9.84
N SER A 325 -1.35 3.84 -10.84
CA SER A 325 -2.19 3.40 -11.96
C SER A 325 -3.27 2.44 -11.48
N THR A 326 -4.51 2.56 -11.96
CA THR A 326 -5.52 1.51 -11.81
C THR A 326 -5.60 0.57 -13.00
N ARG A 327 -4.74 0.72 -14.03
CA ARG A 327 -4.86 0.02 -15.32
C ARG A 327 -5.05 -1.49 -15.20
N GLU A 328 -4.26 -2.16 -14.36
CA GLU A 328 -4.38 -3.61 -14.20
C GLU A 328 -5.66 -4.02 -13.43
N ILE A 329 -6.12 -3.19 -12.49
CA ILE A 329 -7.41 -3.38 -11.80
C ILE A 329 -8.58 -3.18 -12.78
N GLU A 330 -8.46 -2.23 -13.72
CA GLU A 330 -9.43 -2.00 -14.80
C GLU A 330 -9.51 -3.21 -15.74
N VAL A 331 -8.36 -3.82 -16.06
CA VAL A 331 -8.31 -5.05 -16.85
C VAL A 331 -9.04 -6.18 -16.15
N VAL A 332 -8.83 -6.36 -14.83
CA VAL A 332 -9.59 -7.35 -14.04
C VAL A 332 -11.09 -7.04 -14.08
N TYR A 333 -11.48 -5.78 -13.90
CA TYR A 333 -12.89 -5.38 -13.93
C TYR A 333 -13.55 -5.68 -15.27
N VAL A 334 -12.92 -5.30 -16.38
CA VAL A 334 -13.49 -5.51 -17.73
C VAL A 334 -13.47 -6.98 -18.12
N GLN A 335 -12.35 -7.68 -17.92
CA GLN A 335 -12.17 -9.04 -18.45
C GLN A 335 -12.69 -10.14 -17.52
N ALA A 336 -12.52 -9.99 -16.20
CA ALA A 336 -12.92 -11.01 -15.24
C ALA A 336 -14.30 -10.75 -14.63
N CYS A 337 -14.70 -9.47 -14.51
CA CYS A 337 -15.96 -9.09 -13.90
C CYS A 337 -17.05 -8.67 -14.89
N ASP A 338 -16.74 -8.64 -16.20
CA ASP A 338 -17.65 -8.16 -17.25
C ASP A 338 -18.22 -6.77 -16.95
N GLY A 339 -17.39 -5.93 -16.31
CA GLY A 339 -17.76 -4.62 -15.83
C GLY A 339 -17.63 -3.55 -16.89
N ASP A 340 -18.58 -2.62 -16.93
CA ASP A 340 -18.51 -1.46 -17.82
C ASP A 340 -17.70 -0.32 -17.17
N LEU A 341 -16.47 -0.17 -17.62
CA LEU A 341 -15.54 0.82 -17.08
C LEU A 341 -16.01 2.26 -17.27
N GLU A 342 -16.79 2.55 -18.33
CA GLU A 342 -17.33 3.89 -18.56
C GLU A 342 -18.27 4.32 -17.42
N THR A 343 -19.05 3.39 -16.89
CA THR A 343 -19.94 3.67 -15.74
C THR A 343 -19.19 3.96 -14.45
N ILE A 344 -17.92 3.57 -14.33
CA ILE A 344 -17.09 3.88 -13.16
C ILE A 344 -16.26 5.15 -13.39
N LYS A 345 -15.68 5.33 -14.57
CA LYS A 345 -14.88 6.52 -14.93
C LYS A 345 -15.75 7.77 -14.94
N ASN A 346 -16.95 7.61 -15.47
CA ASN A 346 -17.97 8.65 -15.59
C ASN A 346 -19.22 8.17 -14.85
N PRO A 347 -19.18 8.09 -13.50
CA PRO A 347 -20.35 7.67 -12.76
C PRO A 347 -21.50 8.60 -13.13
N PRO A 348 -22.69 8.07 -13.49
CA PRO A 348 -23.82 8.89 -13.88
C PRO A 348 -24.05 9.87 -12.73
N ASP A 349 -23.90 11.16 -13.03
CA ASP A 349 -24.00 12.19 -12.02
C ASP A 349 -25.48 12.29 -11.60
N LEU A 350 -25.79 11.55 -10.53
CA LEU A 350 -27.12 11.35 -9.95
C LEU A 350 -27.70 12.63 -9.33
N ARG A 351 -26.88 13.68 -9.20
CA ARG A 351 -27.35 14.98 -8.75
C ARG A 351 -28.40 15.48 -9.74
N THR A 352 -29.46 16.03 -9.19
CA THR A 352 -30.48 16.74 -9.97
C THR A 352 -29.83 17.92 -10.72
N ALA A 353 -30.47 18.37 -11.81
CA ALA A 353 -30.01 19.57 -12.51
C ALA A 353 -29.92 20.79 -11.58
N GLN A 354 -30.75 20.84 -10.54
CA GLN A 354 -30.77 21.89 -9.54
C GLN A 354 -29.55 21.82 -8.60
N GLU A 355 -29.17 20.64 -8.12
CA GLU A 355 -27.95 20.44 -7.33
C GLU A 355 -26.69 20.77 -8.13
N LYS A 356 -26.61 20.37 -9.41
CA LYS A 356 -25.47 20.72 -10.28
C LYS A 356 -25.34 22.23 -10.48
N ARG A 357 -26.46 22.92 -10.69
CA ARG A 357 -26.49 24.39 -10.77
C ARG A 357 -26.01 25.03 -9.47
N HIS A 358 -26.53 24.56 -8.33
CA HIS A 358 -26.12 25.06 -7.02
C HIS A 358 -24.61 24.91 -6.78
N ASP A 359 -24.05 23.74 -7.08
CA ASP A 359 -22.61 23.50 -6.91
C ASP A 359 -21.76 24.37 -7.85
N THR A 360 -22.24 24.59 -9.08
CA THR A 360 -21.56 25.46 -10.05
C THR A 360 -21.59 26.91 -9.59
N ILE A 361 -22.72 27.38 -9.06
CA ILE A 361 -22.84 28.71 -8.46
C ILE A 361 -21.90 28.86 -7.26
N GLY A 362 -21.85 27.85 -6.38
CA GLY A 362 -20.95 27.83 -5.23
C GLY A 362 -19.48 27.92 -5.62
N ALA A 363 -19.06 27.16 -6.65
CA ALA A 363 -17.69 27.23 -7.17
C ALA A 363 -17.34 28.60 -7.78
N ILE A 364 -18.29 29.23 -8.48
CA ILE A 364 -18.11 30.59 -9.01
C ILE A 364 -17.99 31.60 -7.86
N ASP A 365 -18.80 31.47 -6.81
CA ASP A 365 -18.72 32.34 -5.63
C ASP A 365 -17.37 32.24 -4.92
N GLU A 366 -16.85 31.03 -4.72
CA GLU A 366 -15.52 30.81 -4.14
C GLU A 366 -14.41 31.46 -4.99
N GLN A 367 -14.49 31.34 -6.32
CA GLN A 367 -13.54 32.01 -7.21
C GLN A 367 -13.63 33.54 -7.11
N ILE A 368 -14.84 34.11 -7.05
CA ILE A 368 -15.03 35.55 -6.88
C ILE A 368 -14.45 36.02 -5.54
N GLU A 369 -14.67 35.30 -4.45
CA GLU A 369 -14.10 35.65 -3.15
C GLU A 369 -12.57 35.61 -3.16
N GLU A 370 -11.97 34.61 -3.81
CA GLU A 370 -10.51 34.53 -3.92
C GLU A 370 -9.94 35.68 -4.76
N LEU A 371 -10.59 36.04 -5.89
CA LEU A 371 -10.17 37.21 -6.67
C LEU A 371 -10.29 38.51 -5.86
N ARG A 372 -11.33 38.66 -5.04
CA ARG A 372 -11.48 39.82 -4.14
C ARG A 372 -10.39 39.86 -3.08
N ARG A 373 -10.02 38.71 -2.51
CA ARG A 373 -8.91 38.59 -1.56
C ARG A 373 -7.58 38.96 -2.21
N LEU A 374 -7.30 38.43 -3.40
CA LEU A 374 -6.09 38.77 -4.15
C LEU A 374 -6.04 40.25 -4.50
N LYS A 375 -7.17 40.84 -4.92
CA LYS A 375 -7.30 42.28 -5.19
C LYS A 375 -6.98 43.16 -3.97
N GLN A 376 -7.32 42.71 -2.76
CA GLN A 376 -7.01 43.42 -1.53
C GLN A 376 -5.53 43.34 -1.12
N THR A 377 -4.72 42.53 -1.80
CA THR A 377 -3.29 42.44 -1.52
C THR A 377 -2.63 43.78 -1.82
N ASP A 378 -1.90 44.34 -0.85
CA ASP A 378 -1.08 45.52 -1.07
C ASP A 378 0.14 45.14 -1.92
N ILE A 379 -0.04 45.23 -3.24
CA ILE A 379 0.98 44.90 -4.24
C ILE A 379 2.21 45.80 -4.09
N THR A 380 2.03 47.05 -3.62
CA THR A 380 3.14 47.99 -3.42
C THR A 380 4.03 47.50 -2.27
N ALA A 381 3.44 47.23 -1.11
CA ALA A 381 4.17 46.70 0.04
C ALA A 381 4.79 45.32 -0.26
N ALA A 382 4.06 44.44 -0.96
CA ALA A 382 4.58 43.14 -1.39
C ALA A 382 5.79 43.29 -2.32
N ARG A 383 5.73 44.22 -3.28
CA ARG A 383 6.82 44.51 -4.21
C ARG A 383 8.05 45.03 -3.50
N GLU A 384 7.89 46.00 -2.60
CA GLU A 384 9.00 46.56 -1.82
C GLU A 384 9.70 45.50 -0.97
N LYS A 385 8.91 44.63 -0.32
CA LYS A 385 9.45 43.51 0.45
C LYS A 385 10.22 42.53 -0.44
N ALA A 386 9.63 42.10 -1.56
CA ALA A 386 10.29 41.18 -2.48
C ALA A 386 11.58 41.76 -3.07
N ARG A 387 11.60 43.06 -3.36
CA ARG A 387 12.81 43.80 -3.74
C ARG A 387 13.88 43.74 -2.66
N SER A 388 13.54 44.14 -1.44
CA SER A 388 14.46 44.13 -0.30
C SER A 388 15.06 42.74 -0.06
N ASP A 389 14.22 41.70 -0.06
CA ASP A 389 14.65 40.32 0.17
C ASP A 389 15.61 39.82 -0.93
N PHE A 390 15.26 40.08 -2.20
CA PHE A 390 16.08 39.71 -3.35
C PHE A 390 17.42 40.44 -3.36
N VAL A 391 17.41 41.77 -3.26
CA VAL A 391 18.63 42.60 -3.27
C VAL A 391 19.57 42.18 -2.14
N SER A 392 19.02 41.94 -0.95
CA SER A 392 19.79 41.45 0.21
C SER A 392 20.44 40.08 -0.05
N ALA A 393 19.72 39.15 -0.68
CA ALA A 393 20.24 37.82 -0.97
C ALA A 393 21.33 37.83 -2.06
N VAL A 394 21.09 38.55 -3.17
CA VAL A 394 22.03 38.67 -4.29
C VAL A 394 23.28 39.43 -3.87
N ALA A 395 23.14 40.57 -3.17
CA ALA A 395 24.29 41.35 -2.69
C ALA A 395 25.17 40.52 -1.73
N ARG A 396 24.59 39.70 -0.85
CA ARG A 396 25.37 38.78 0.00
C ARG A 396 26.18 37.77 -0.83
N SER A 397 25.61 37.26 -1.91
CA SER A 397 26.32 36.37 -2.82
C SER A 397 27.51 37.07 -3.48
N TYR A 398 27.30 38.30 -3.98
CA TYR A 398 28.38 39.11 -4.55
C TYR A 398 29.50 39.44 -3.55
N ILE A 399 29.15 39.79 -2.32
CA ILE A 399 30.12 40.06 -1.26
C ILE A 399 30.98 38.83 -0.96
N ARG A 400 30.39 37.62 -0.92
CA ARG A 400 31.16 36.37 -0.75
C ARG A 400 32.13 36.10 -1.90
N MET A 401 31.81 36.57 -3.10
CA MET A 401 32.71 36.52 -4.26
C MET A 401 33.76 37.64 -4.28
N GLY A 402 33.83 38.47 -3.23
CA GLY A 402 34.84 39.52 -3.06
C GLY A 402 34.44 40.90 -3.59
N MET A 403 33.17 41.11 -3.97
CA MET A 403 32.68 42.43 -4.40
C MET A 403 32.52 43.36 -3.19
N TYR A 404 32.84 44.65 -3.37
CA TYR A 404 32.62 45.65 -2.33
C TYR A 404 31.13 45.84 -2.07
N ARG A 405 30.75 46.12 -0.81
CA ARG A 405 29.34 46.10 -0.39
C ARG A 405 28.46 47.06 -1.19
N VAL A 406 28.95 48.26 -1.50
CA VAL A 406 28.18 49.27 -2.26
C VAL A 406 27.93 48.77 -3.68
N ASP A 407 28.99 48.36 -4.39
CA ASP A 407 28.89 47.81 -5.75
C ASP A 407 28.01 46.55 -5.83
N ALA A 408 28.06 45.71 -4.80
CA ALA A 408 27.23 44.49 -4.69
C ALA A 408 25.74 44.81 -4.56
N ILE A 409 25.38 45.87 -3.82
CA ILE A 409 24.00 46.32 -3.69
C ILE A 409 23.54 46.94 -5.02
N ASP A 410 24.34 47.82 -5.62
CA ASP A 410 23.99 48.48 -6.88
C ASP A 410 23.78 47.45 -8.01
N LYS A 411 24.64 46.43 -8.08
CA LYS A 411 24.48 45.34 -9.04
C LYS A 411 23.26 44.47 -8.77
N ALA A 412 22.97 44.18 -7.50
CA ALA A 412 21.78 43.43 -7.12
C ALA A 412 20.47 44.19 -7.43
N GLU A 413 20.48 45.52 -7.34
CA GLU A 413 19.37 46.39 -7.74
C GLU A 413 19.16 46.36 -9.26
N GLN A 414 20.23 46.44 -10.04
CA GLN A 414 20.14 46.29 -11.50
C GLN A 414 19.53 44.93 -11.89
N GLU A 415 19.98 43.84 -11.25
CA GLU A 415 19.41 42.52 -11.50
C GLU A 415 17.95 42.40 -11.06
N TYR A 416 17.57 43.05 -9.95
CA TYR A 416 16.17 43.11 -9.55
C TYR A 416 15.32 43.72 -10.66
N ASP A 417 15.76 44.83 -11.25
CA ASP A 417 15.05 45.48 -12.35
C ASP A 417 14.99 44.58 -13.59
N GLU A 418 16.05 43.84 -13.91
CA GLU A 418 16.05 42.88 -15.02
C GLU A 418 15.09 41.71 -14.77
N VAL A 419 15.07 41.16 -13.55
CA VAL A 419 14.11 40.11 -13.12
C VAL A 419 12.67 40.64 -13.16
N TYR A 420 12.44 41.83 -12.60
CA TYR A 420 11.12 42.44 -12.54
C TYR A 420 10.61 42.78 -13.94
N ASN A 421 11.47 43.27 -14.83
CA ASN A 421 11.08 43.58 -16.22
C ASN A 421 11.00 42.32 -17.10
N GLY A 422 11.62 41.21 -16.70
CA GLY A 422 11.59 39.94 -17.42
C GLY A 422 12.59 39.89 -18.58
N SER A 423 13.64 40.71 -18.54
CA SER A 423 14.66 40.83 -19.58
C SER A 423 15.84 39.88 -19.41
N GLY A 424 15.91 39.11 -18.31
CA GLY A 424 17.00 38.17 -18.04
C GLY A 424 16.53 36.77 -17.64
N SER A 425 17.23 35.75 -18.15
CA SER A 425 17.13 34.37 -17.67
C SER A 425 18.13 34.16 -16.54
N PHE A 426 17.71 34.41 -15.32
CA PHE A 426 18.56 34.22 -14.15
C PHE A 426 18.31 32.84 -13.52
N ASN A 427 19.35 32.02 -13.50
CA ASN A 427 19.40 30.80 -12.69
C ASN A 427 20.50 30.98 -11.65
N TYR A 428 20.10 31.29 -10.43
CA TYR A 428 21.05 31.46 -9.33
C TYR A 428 21.38 30.09 -8.73
N LEU A 429 22.67 29.81 -8.55
CA LEU A 429 23.14 28.59 -7.88
C LEU A 429 22.97 28.68 -6.35
N GLU A 430 22.84 29.89 -5.82
CA GLU A 430 22.71 30.12 -4.39
C GLU A 430 21.28 29.80 -3.91
N PRO A 431 21.11 28.97 -2.86
CA PRO A 431 19.81 28.64 -2.31
C PRO A 431 19.01 29.88 -1.90
N GLY A 432 17.70 29.88 -2.20
CA GLY A 432 16.74 30.91 -1.79
C GLY A 432 16.65 32.15 -2.70
N ILE A 433 17.61 32.39 -3.61
CA ILE A 433 17.50 33.50 -4.58
C ILE A 433 16.43 33.20 -5.62
N ASN A 434 16.34 31.95 -6.11
CA ASN A 434 15.30 31.56 -7.07
C ASN A 434 13.88 31.69 -6.47
N ASP A 435 13.70 31.39 -5.18
CA ASP A 435 12.41 31.63 -4.49
C ASP A 435 12.04 33.12 -4.43
N ALA A 436 13.04 34.01 -4.35
CA ALA A 436 12.82 35.45 -4.42
C ALA A 436 12.46 35.89 -5.85
N VAL A 437 13.09 35.32 -6.88
CA VAL A 437 12.74 35.53 -8.30
C VAL A 437 11.29 35.11 -8.57
N ASP A 438 10.86 33.95 -8.08
CA ASP A 438 9.49 33.46 -8.29
C ASP A 438 8.45 34.33 -7.59
N ARG A 439 8.74 34.82 -6.39
CA ARG A 439 7.91 35.82 -5.69
C ARG A 439 7.80 37.12 -6.48
N ILE A 440 8.89 37.62 -7.05
CA ILE A 440 8.88 38.82 -7.89
C ILE A 440 7.97 38.62 -9.12
N LYS A 441 8.10 37.47 -9.80
CA LYS A 441 7.25 37.12 -10.95
C LYS A 441 5.78 37.02 -10.57
N GLN A 442 5.47 36.42 -9.42
CA GLN A 442 4.11 36.31 -8.91
C GLN A 442 3.51 37.69 -8.63
N ILE A 443 4.24 38.57 -7.94
CA ILE A 443 3.79 39.94 -7.65
C ILE A 443 3.54 40.71 -8.96
N LYS A 444 4.43 40.58 -9.94
CA LYS A 444 4.25 41.20 -11.26
C LYS A 444 2.99 40.69 -11.96
N SER A 445 2.76 39.38 -11.95
CA SER A 445 1.56 38.75 -12.53
C SER A 445 0.28 39.28 -11.88
N LEU A 446 0.25 39.34 -10.53
CA LEU A 446 -0.85 39.92 -9.77
C LEU A 446 -1.07 41.40 -10.12
N ALA A 447 0.02 42.18 -10.25
CA ALA A 447 -0.06 43.60 -10.60
C ALA A 447 -0.65 43.85 -12.00
N SER A 448 -0.51 42.89 -12.91
CA SER A 448 -1.01 42.96 -14.28
C SER A 448 -2.42 42.39 -14.50
N ARG A 449 -3.01 41.75 -13.48
CA ARG A 449 -4.35 41.15 -13.60
C ARG A 449 -5.45 42.21 -13.54
N ASP A 450 -6.42 42.08 -14.44
CA ASP A 450 -7.67 42.82 -14.39
C ASP A 450 -8.68 42.08 -13.50
N PHE A 451 -8.48 42.17 -12.17
CA PHE A 451 -9.37 41.53 -11.21
C PHE A 451 -10.83 41.97 -11.37
N ASP A 452 -11.08 43.23 -11.75
CA ASP A 452 -12.43 43.74 -11.93
C ASP A 452 -13.11 43.14 -13.16
N GLY A 453 -12.40 43.03 -14.28
CA GLY A 453 -12.87 42.34 -15.48
C GLY A 453 -13.15 40.85 -15.23
N GLU A 454 -12.25 40.17 -14.53
CA GLU A 454 -12.40 38.74 -14.19
C GLU A 454 -13.59 38.49 -13.25
N ILE A 455 -13.73 39.29 -12.18
CA ILE A 455 -14.87 39.20 -11.25
C ILE A 455 -16.18 39.45 -12.01
N LYS A 456 -16.23 40.50 -12.86
CA LYS A 456 -17.43 40.82 -13.64
C LYS A 456 -17.80 39.70 -14.61
N ALA A 457 -16.83 39.02 -15.23
CA ALA A 457 -17.07 37.89 -16.10
C ALA A 457 -17.69 36.70 -15.34
N LEU A 458 -17.17 36.40 -14.15
CA LEU A 458 -17.71 35.35 -13.27
C LEU A 458 -19.11 35.69 -12.75
N GLU A 459 -19.37 36.94 -12.36
CA GLU A 459 -20.70 37.40 -11.96
C GLU A 459 -21.72 37.29 -13.11
N ALA A 460 -21.30 37.61 -14.34
CA ALA A 460 -22.13 37.42 -15.53
C ALA A 460 -22.43 35.94 -15.79
N GLN A 461 -21.42 35.07 -15.69
CA GLN A 461 -21.59 33.62 -15.82
C GLN A 461 -22.56 33.07 -14.76
N LYS A 462 -22.42 33.50 -13.51
CA LYS A 462 -23.32 33.14 -12.41
C LYS A 462 -24.77 33.56 -12.68
N SER A 463 -25.00 34.73 -13.29
CA SER A 463 -26.35 35.23 -13.56
C SER A 463 -27.14 34.44 -14.61
N VAL A 464 -26.46 33.63 -15.43
CA VAL A 464 -27.06 32.81 -16.50
C VAL A 464 -27.41 31.39 -16.01
N LEU A 465 -26.85 30.97 -14.87
CA LEU A 465 -27.10 29.67 -14.23
C LEU A 465 -28.33 29.70 -13.33
#